data_AF-A0A2L2YTN1-F1
#
_entry.id   AF-A0A2L2YTN1-F1
#
_cell.length_a   1.000
_cell.length_b   1.000
_cell.length_c   1.000
_cell.angle_alpha   90.00
_cell.angle_beta   90.00
_cell.angle_gamma   90.00
#
_symmetry.space_group_name_H-M   'P 1'
#
loop_
_entity.id
_entity.type
_entity.pdbx_description
1 polymer ?
#
loop_
_entity_poly.entity_id
_entity_poly.type
_entity_poly.pdbx_seq_one_letter_code
_entity_poly.pdbx_strand_id
1 'polypeptide(L)'
;SSSNEFVEKLVSHILKKPPESVKRETIHASELLSCSLNNHDIDESSVSDKIKKKFMIENKIEIALKFEKLHHSIRKSKILKNRENVLNFLYCLYGSDQEKTKSENNISKPGLTDFDLGLNPRDLVKRINRPHSFAPDLNDYF
;
A
#
# COMPACT_ATOMS: atom_id res chain seq x y z
N SER A 1 3.15 -15.59 23.95
CA SER A 1 3.48 -15.77 22.53
C SER A 1 4.34 -14.63 22.06
N SER A 2 5.45 -14.91 21.37
CA SER A 2 6.31 -13.89 20.77
C SER A 2 5.72 -13.44 19.43
N SER A 3 6.04 -12.22 18.98
CA SER A 3 5.62 -11.69 17.67
C SER A 3 5.99 -12.63 16.52
N ASN A 4 7.16 -13.29 16.60
CA ASN A 4 7.62 -14.25 15.60
C ASN A 4 6.72 -15.49 15.49
N GLU A 5 6.18 -16.00 16.59
CA GLU A 5 5.26 -17.15 16.57
C GLU A 5 3.98 -16.81 15.80
N PHE A 6 3.51 -15.56 15.90
CA PHE A 6 2.36 -15.09 15.14
C PHE A 6 2.67 -14.92 13.65
N VAL A 7 3.85 -14.37 13.33
CA VAL A 7 4.31 -14.24 11.94
C VAL A 7 4.45 -15.61 11.27
N GLU A 8 5.06 -16.59 11.96
CA GLU A 8 5.21 -17.95 11.45
C GLU A 8 3.85 -18.61 11.18
N LYS A 9 2.89 -18.47 12.12
CA LYS A 9 1.52 -18.96 11.92
C LYS A 9 0.82 -18.29 10.74
N LEU A 10 0.98 -16.97 10.58
CA LEU A 10 0.38 -16.23 9.47
C LEU A 10 0.97 -16.67 8.13
N VAL A 11 2.30 -16.79 8.03
CA VAL A 11 3.00 -17.24 6.82
C VAL A 11 2.62 -18.67 6.47
N SER A 12 2.63 -19.58 7.46
CA SER A 12 2.19 -20.97 7.32
C SER A 12 0.76 -21.04 6.78
N HIS A 13 -0.15 -20.21 7.33
CA HIS A 13 -1.54 -20.17 6.90
C HIS A 13 -1.72 -19.65 5.47
N ILE A 14 -1.04 -18.55 5.11
CA ILE A 14 -1.11 -17.97 3.75
C ILE A 14 -0.55 -18.95 2.71
N LEU A 15 0.58 -19.59 3.00
CA LEU A 15 1.26 -20.53 2.10
C LEU A 15 0.67 -21.94 2.12
N LYS A 16 -0.25 -22.23 3.05
CA LYS A 16 -0.84 -23.56 3.28
C LYS A 16 0.23 -24.65 3.48
N LYS A 17 1.26 -24.33 4.26
CA LYS A 17 2.41 -25.19 4.53
C LYS A 17 2.62 -25.34 6.04
N PRO A 18 3.17 -26.46 6.52
CA PRO A 18 3.46 -26.63 7.94
C PRO A 18 4.51 -25.60 8.43
N PRO A 19 4.42 -25.11 9.68
CA PRO A 19 5.31 -24.08 10.25
C PRO A 19 6.81 -24.37 10.05
N GLU A 20 7.20 -25.63 10.19
CA GLU A 20 8.60 -26.07 10.10
C GLU A 20 9.21 -25.85 8.72
N SER A 21 8.36 -25.73 7.68
CA SER A 21 8.76 -25.60 6.28
C SER A 21 8.78 -24.15 5.77
N VAL A 22 8.31 -23.18 6.56
CA VAL A 22 8.19 -21.77 6.15
C VAL A 22 9.18 -20.83 6.85
N LYS A 23 10.29 -21.38 7.36
CA LYS A 23 11.28 -20.63 8.15
C LYS A 23 11.87 -19.45 7.37
N ARG A 24 12.17 -19.64 6.08
CA ARG A 24 12.79 -18.59 5.25
C ARG A 24 11.82 -17.43 5.03
N GLU A 25 10.57 -17.73 4.68
CA GLU A 25 9.51 -16.75 4.47
C GLU A 25 9.15 -16.02 5.77
N THR A 26 9.19 -16.73 6.89
CA THR A 26 8.99 -16.15 8.23
C THR A 26 10.10 -15.16 8.58
N ILE A 27 11.38 -15.51 8.33
CA ILE A 27 12.51 -14.60 8.52
C ILE A 27 12.32 -13.35 7.65
N HIS A 28 12.04 -13.53 6.37
CA HIS A 28 11.86 -12.41 5.45
C HIS A 28 10.69 -11.50 5.84
N ALA A 29 9.54 -12.07 6.23
CA ALA A 29 8.40 -11.29 6.72
C ALA A 29 8.75 -10.51 8.00
N SER A 30 9.52 -11.11 8.90
CA SER A 30 9.96 -10.47 10.15
C SER A 30 10.93 -9.32 9.89
N GLU A 31 11.86 -9.47 8.93
CA GLU A 31 12.75 -8.39 8.48
C GLU A 31 11.94 -7.22 7.88
N LEU A 32 10.96 -7.52 7.01
CA LEU A 32 10.09 -6.50 6.41
C LEU A 32 9.31 -5.72 7.48
N LEU A 33 8.75 -6.40 8.47
CA LEU A 33 8.05 -5.77 9.58
C LEU A 33 8.99 -4.89 10.43
N SER A 34 10.23 -5.34 10.64
CA SER A 34 11.23 -4.60 11.42
C SER A 34 11.69 -3.32 10.70
N CYS A 35 11.82 -3.36 9.37
CA CYS A 35 12.17 -2.18 8.56
C CYS A 35 11.00 -1.20 8.36
N SER A 36 9.76 -1.67 8.55
CA SER A 36 8.53 -0.90 8.29
C SER A 36 7.93 -0.27 9.54
N LEU A 37 8.67 -0.22 10.66
CA LEU A 37 8.26 0.40 11.94
C LEU A 37 8.17 1.95 11.90
N ASN A 38 7.97 2.53 10.73
CA ASN A 38 7.57 3.93 10.64
C ASN A 38 6.08 4.01 11.00
N ASN A 39 5.82 4.25 12.29
CA ASN A 39 4.53 4.67 12.81
C ASN A 39 4.17 6.03 12.20
N HIS A 40 3.64 6.02 10.98
CA HIS A 40 2.82 7.13 10.55
C HIS A 40 1.55 7.11 11.39
N ASP A 41 1.19 8.24 12.01
CA ASP A 41 -0.10 8.39 12.66
C ASP A 41 -1.20 8.19 11.61
N ILE A 42 -1.80 7.00 11.63
CA ILE A 42 -2.90 6.65 10.74
C ILE A 42 -4.18 7.17 11.38
N ASP A 43 -4.77 8.17 10.76
CA ASP A 43 -6.09 8.67 11.16
C ASP A 43 -7.21 7.75 10.65
N GLU A 44 -8.03 7.24 11.57
CA GLU A 44 -9.16 6.36 11.28
C GLU A 44 -10.17 7.03 10.31
N SER A 45 -10.38 8.34 10.43
CA SER A 45 -11.33 9.06 9.57
C SER A 45 -10.83 9.13 8.13
N SER A 46 -9.56 9.51 7.94
CA SER A 46 -8.90 9.55 6.64
C SER A 46 -8.96 8.20 5.91
N VAL A 47 -8.71 7.09 6.61
CA VAL A 47 -8.80 5.75 6.01
C VAL A 47 -10.24 5.40 5.64
N SER A 48 -11.21 5.71 6.50
CA SER A 48 -12.64 5.50 6.21
C SER A 48 -13.10 6.26 4.96
N ASP A 49 -12.65 7.50 4.80
CA ASP A 49 -12.96 8.32 3.62
C ASP A 49 -12.34 7.75 2.34
N LYS A 50 -11.09 7.24 2.41
CA LYS A 50 -10.45 6.54 1.29
C LYS A 50 -11.25 5.30 0.86
N ILE A 51 -11.72 4.49 1.81
CA ILE A 51 -12.53 3.30 1.54
C ILE A 51 -13.86 3.68 0.87
N LYS A 52 -14.60 4.64 1.44
CA LYS A 52 -15.86 5.12 0.86
C LYS A 52 -15.66 5.63 -0.56
N LYS A 53 -14.64 6.48 -0.77
CA LYS A 53 -14.31 7.01 -2.10
C LYS A 53 -14.00 5.90 -3.10
N LYS A 54 -13.27 4.85 -2.69
CA LYS A 54 -12.98 3.70 -3.56
C LYS A 54 -14.25 2.97 -4.00
N PHE A 55 -15.17 2.68 -3.09
CA PHE A 55 -16.45 2.06 -3.46
C PHE A 55 -17.30 2.94 -4.38
N MET A 56 -17.29 4.26 -4.17
CA MET A 56 -17.97 5.20 -5.07
C MET A 56 -17.36 5.20 -6.47
N ILE A 57 -16.03 5.20 -6.59
CA ILE A 57 -15.33 5.11 -7.89
C ILE A 57 -15.63 3.79 -8.61
N GLU A 58 -15.76 2.68 -7.87
CA GLU A 58 -16.10 1.37 -8.41
C GLU A 58 -17.61 1.18 -8.66
N ASN A 59 -18.42 2.24 -8.53
CA ASN A 59 -19.89 2.21 -8.65
C ASN A 59 -20.59 1.18 -7.72
N LYS A 60 -19.98 0.90 -6.56
CA LYS A 60 -20.47 -0.03 -5.53
C LYS A 60 -21.17 0.72 -4.38
N ILE A 61 -22.18 1.51 -4.72
CA ILE A 61 -22.84 2.43 -3.78
C ILE A 61 -23.44 1.68 -2.58
N GLU A 62 -24.11 0.55 -2.81
CA GLU A 62 -24.69 -0.26 -1.73
C GLU A 62 -23.64 -0.77 -0.74
N ILE A 63 -22.44 -1.11 -1.25
CA ILE A 63 -21.32 -1.58 -0.42
C ILE A 63 -20.74 -0.42 0.38
N ALA A 64 -20.65 0.78 -0.20
CA ALA A 64 -20.24 1.99 0.53
C ALA A 64 -21.17 2.29 1.72
N LEU A 65 -22.49 2.22 1.50
CA LEU A 65 -23.48 2.42 2.56
C LEU A 65 -23.43 1.31 3.62
N LYS A 66 -23.23 0.06 3.21
CA LYS A 66 -23.06 -1.07 4.14
C LYS A 66 -21.79 -0.90 4.98
N PHE A 67 -20.69 -0.50 4.36
CA PHE A 67 -19.44 -0.19 5.04
C PHE A 67 -19.63 0.89 6.11
N GLU A 68 -20.30 2.00 5.78
CA GLU A 68 -20.55 3.09 6.72
C GLU A 68 -21.31 2.61 7.97
N LYS A 69 -22.36 1.81 7.78
CA LYS A 69 -23.14 1.23 8.90
C LYS A 69 -22.27 0.31 9.79
N LEU A 70 -21.43 -0.52 9.18
CA LEU A 70 -20.54 -1.44 9.91
C LEU A 70 -19.44 -0.67 10.65
N HIS A 71 -18.82 0.32 10.01
CA HIS A 71 -17.79 1.15 10.60
C HIS A 71 -18.32 1.95 11.81
N HIS A 72 -19.53 2.52 11.69
CA HIS A 72 -20.21 3.17 12.82
C HIS A 72 -20.47 2.22 13.98
N SER A 73 -20.85 0.97 13.69
CA SER A 73 -21.09 -0.05 14.71
C SER A 73 -19.79 -0.44 15.44
N ILE A 74 -18.69 -0.59 14.70
CA ILE A 74 -17.37 -0.88 15.26
C ILE A 74 -16.84 0.30 16.09
N ARG A 75 -17.12 1.55 15.69
CA ARG A 75 -16.72 2.75 16.46
C ARG A 75 -17.31 2.78 17.87
N LYS A 76 -18.52 2.22 18.04
CA LYS A 76 -19.18 2.11 19.35
C LYS A 76 -18.62 0.96 20.21
N SER A 77 -17.94 0.00 19.60
CA SER A 77 -17.30 -1.11 20.30
C SER A 77 -15.99 -0.66 20.96
N LYS A 78 -15.78 -1.08 22.21
CA LYS A 78 -14.53 -0.84 22.98
C LYS A 78 -13.53 -2.00 22.88
N ILE A 79 -13.86 -3.06 22.15
CA ILE A 79 -13.05 -4.28 22.09
C ILE A 79 -11.82 -4.09 21.20
N LEU A 80 -11.98 -3.41 20.06
CA LEU A 80 -10.91 -3.17 19.11
C LEU A 80 -10.25 -1.82 19.41
N LYS A 81 -9.04 -1.84 19.97
CA LYS A 81 -8.30 -0.63 20.37
C LYS A 81 -7.56 0.04 19.21
N ASN A 82 -7.09 -0.75 18.25
CA ASN A 82 -6.25 -0.28 17.14
C ASN A 82 -7.03 -0.37 15.81
N ARG A 83 -8.12 0.40 15.72
CA ARG A 83 -9.12 0.28 14.64
C ARG A 83 -8.58 0.83 13.34
N GLU A 84 -7.87 1.94 13.41
CA GLU A 84 -7.19 2.63 12.34
C GLU A 84 -6.22 1.70 11.59
N ASN A 85 -5.40 0.93 12.30
CA ASN A 85 -4.46 0.01 11.67
C ASN A 85 -5.15 -1.20 11.05
N VAL A 86 -6.20 -1.73 11.68
CA VAL A 86 -7.01 -2.81 11.09
C VAL A 86 -7.73 -2.31 9.83
N LEU A 87 -8.31 -1.12 9.88
CA LEU A 87 -9.01 -0.52 8.75
C LEU A 87 -8.04 -0.23 7.60
N ASN A 88 -6.85 0.29 7.90
CA ASN A 88 -5.82 0.54 6.92
C ASN A 88 -5.29 -0.76 6.31
N PHE A 89 -5.07 -1.79 7.12
CA PHE A 89 -4.67 -3.12 6.64
C PHE A 89 -5.70 -3.70 5.66
N LEU A 90 -6.99 -3.66 6.02
CA LEU A 90 -8.06 -4.10 5.13
C LEU A 90 -8.12 -3.27 3.84
N TYR A 91 -7.91 -1.95 3.96
CA TYR A 91 -7.83 -1.08 2.79
C TYR A 91 -6.63 -1.39 1.91
N CYS A 92 -5.46 -1.73 2.46
CA CYS A 92 -4.29 -2.13 1.66
C CYS A 92 -4.56 -3.44 0.91
N LEU A 93 -5.18 -4.43 1.56
CA LEU A 93 -5.54 -5.70 0.91
C LEU A 93 -6.54 -5.51 -0.23
N TYR A 94 -7.56 -4.67 -0.03
CA TYR A 94 -8.58 -4.41 -1.05
C TYR A 94 -8.13 -3.38 -2.11
N GLY A 95 -7.33 -2.41 -1.68
CA GLY A 95 -6.87 -1.25 -2.44
C GLY A 95 -5.78 -1.58 -3.46
N SER A 96 -4.99 -2.62 -3.20
CA SER A 96 -3.84 -3.00 -4.01
C SER A 96 -4.18 -3.42 -5.45
N ASP A 97 -5.42 -3.85 -5.72
CA ASP A 97 -5.75 -4.56 -6.98
C ASP A 97 -6.30 -3.69 -8.13
N GLN A 98 -6.23 -2.35 -8.09
CA GLN A 98 -6.81 -1.54 -9.19
C GLN A 98 -6.03 -0.31 -9.71
N GLU A 99 -4.84 0.02 -9.20
CA GLU A 99 -4.05 1.11 -9.81
C GLU A 99 -3.21 0.65 -11.03
N LYS A 100 -3.20 -0.65 -11.37
CA LYS A 100 -2.45 -1.16 -12.54
C LYS A 100 -3.20 -1.13 -13.87
N THR A 101 -4.41 -0.59 -13.96
CA THR A 101 -5.18 -0.53 -15.23
C THR A 101 -5.65 0.87 -15.63
N LYS A 102 -5.02 1.94 -15.11
CA LYS A 102 -5.25 3.32 -15.59
C LYS A 102 -3.97 4.13 -15.80
N SER A 103 -2.95 3.49 -16.36
CA SER A 103 -1.79 4.20 -16.90
C SER A 103 -1.28 3.56 -18.19
N GLU A 104 -2.17 3.24 -19.11
CA GLU A 104 -1.82 2.89 -20.49
C GLU A 104 -3.04 3.22 -21.36
N ASN A 105 -3.04 4.44 -21.92
CA ASN A 105 -3.79 4.91 -23.09
C ASN A 105 -4.09 6.40 -22.94
N ASN A 106 -3.04 7.22 -22.97
CA ASN A 106 -3.06 8.61 -23.44
C ASN A 106 -1.62 9.09 -23.70
N ILE A 107 -0.92 8.44 -24.62
CA ILE A 107 0.17 9.08 -25.35
C ILE A 107 0.02 8.70 -26.82
N SER A 108 -0.84 9.43 -27.52
CA SER A 108 -0.65 9.63 -28.95
C SER A 108 0.52 10.60 -29.13
N LYS A 109 1.71 10.07 -29.43
CA LYS A 109 2.57 10.64 -30.49
C LYS A 109 3.73 9.67 -30.81
N PRO A 110 3.95 9.36 -32.10
CA PRO A 110 5.03 8.49 -32.55
C PRO A 110 6.33 9.29 -32.72
N GLY A 111 7.46 8.72 -32.31
CA GLY A 111 8.77 9.22 -32.72
C GLY A 111 9.92 8.91 -31.76
N LEU A 112 10.89 8.14 -32.29
CA LEU A 112 12.33 8.08 -31.91
C LEU A 112 12.77 7.06 -30.84
N THR A 113 13.00 5.84 -31.35
CA THR A 113 14.26 5.06 -31.33
C THR A 113 15.05 4.80 -30.04
N ASP A 114 15.30 3.50 -29.85
CA ASP A 114 16.51 2.85 -29.34
C ASP A 114 17.21 3.44 -28.12
N PHE A 115 17.05 2.77 -26.97
CA PHE A 115 18.19 2.41 -26.15
C PHE A 115 17.85 1.16 -25.32
N ASP A 116 18.26 0.02 -25.86
CA ASP A 116 18.58 -1.17 -25.08
C ASP A 116 19.75 -0.84 -24.16
N LEU A 117 19.50 -0.58 -22.88
CA LEU A 117 20.54 -0.41 -21.87
C LEU A 117 20.06 -0.98 -20.54
N GLY A 118 20.52 -2.19 -20.24
CA GLY A 118 20.40 -2.82 -18.94
C GLY A 118 20.87 -1.89 -17.83
N LEU A 119 19.93 -1.50 -16.95
CA LEU A 119 20.23 -0.63 -15.82
C LEU A 119 20.68 -1.46 -14.63
N ASN A 120 21.98 -1.34 -14.35
CA ASN A 120 22.66 -1.91 -13.20
C ASN A 120 22.12 -1.25 -11.90
N PRO A 121 21.68 -2.00 -10.87
CA PRO A 121 21.03 -1.44 -9.68
C PRO A 121 21.87 -0.42 -8.89
N ARG A 122 23.19 -0.33 -9.12
CA ARG A 122 24.07 0.66 -8.48
C ARG A 122 23.86 2.10 -8.97
N ASP A 123 23.30 2.33 -10.15
CA ASP A 123 23.07 3.69 -10.68
C ASP A 123 21.78 4.35 -10.16
N LEU A 124 20.83 3.56 -9.65
CA LEU A 124 19.62 4.07 -9.00
C LEU A 124 19.94 4.82 -7.69
N VAL A 125 20.95 4.35 -6.95
CA VAL A 125 21.31 4.93 -5.64
C VAL A 125 21.91 6.34 -5.77
N LYS A 126 22.57 6.66 -6.89
CA LYS A 126 23.11 8.02 -7.13
C LYS A 126 22.03 9.06 -7.45
N ARG A 127 20.86 8.65 -7.96
CA ARG A 127 19.75 9.58 -8.25
C ARG A 127 18.97 9.98 -7.00
N ILE A 128 18.98 9.15 -5.95
CA ILE A 128 18.25 9.42 -4.70
C ILE A 128 18.96 10.48 -3.85
N ASN A 129 20.28 10.63 -3.96
CA ASN A 129 21.08 11.50 -3.08
C ASN A 129 21.41 12.89 -3.65
N ARG A 130 20.68 13.40 -4.65
CA ARG A 130 20.85 14.80 -5.09
C ARG A 130 19.87 15.73 -4.36
N PRO A 131 20.35 16.78 -3.66
CA PRO A 131 19.46 17.77 -3.07
C PRO A 131 18.69 18.48 -4.19
N HIS A 132 17.37 18.53 -4.06
CA HIS A 132 16.48 19.22 -5.00
C HIS A 132 16.69 20.73 -4.91
N SER A 133 17.55 21.27 -5.78
CA SER A 133 17.54 22.70 -6.13
C SER A 133 17.26 22.81 -7.62
N PHE A 134 15.99 22.75 -7.99
CA PHE A 134 15.52 23.25 -9.28
C PHE A 134 14.06 23.68 -9.11
N ALA A 135 13.87 24.96 -8.80
CA ALA A 135 12.59 25.63 -9.02
C ALA A 135 12.54 25.97 -10.52
N PRO A 136 11.52 25.54 -11.28
CA PRO A 136 11.29 26.08 -12.61
C PRO A 136 10.73 27.50 -12.47
N ASP A 137 11.42 28.45 -13.08
CA ASP A 137 10.99 29.84 -13.21
C ASP A 137 9.69 29.90 -14.02
N LEU A 138 8.69 30.60 -13.50
CA LEU A 138 7.30 30.57 -13.98
C LEU A 138 6.99 31.71 -14.98
N ASN A 139 8.02 32.20 -15.69
CA ASN A 139 7.93 33.39 -16.54
C ASN A 139 8.03 33.14 -18.06
N ASP A 140 8.01 31.91 -18.54
CA ASP A 140 8.00 31.62 -19.99
C ASP A 140 6.58 31.41 -20.58
N TYR A 141 5.53 31.92 -19.91
CA TYR A 141 4.13 31.82 -20.37
C TYR A 141 3.39 33.17 -20.48
N PHE A 142 4.08 34.28 -20.73
CA PHE A 142 3.47 35.52 -21.21
C PHE A 142 4.33 36.23 -22.26
#